data_AF-M6GLT5-F1
#
_entry.id   AF-M6GLT5-F1
#
_cell.length_a   1.000
_cell.length_b   1.000
_cell.length_c   1.000
_cell.angle_alpha   90.00
_cell.angle_beta   90.00
_cell.angle_gamma   90.00
#
_symmetry.space_group_name_H-M   'P 1'
#
loop_
_entity.id
_entity.type
_entity.pdbx_description
1 polymer ?
#
loop_
_entity_poly.entity_id
_entity_poly.type
_entity_poly.pdbx_seq_one_letter_code
_entity_poly.pdbx_strand_id
1 'polypeptide(L)'
;MIDESFIHFCTNESSFLKDKTENMILIQSMTKILALPGLRIGICYASPLICSNISKRLPTWNVNSIAASVYEKAISDEDYIENSKQNIKIWKEKLIYDLSNLEFLNLFSSEANFILIKILDNKNIFDLTQELLIKYKIAVRNCENFSGLSKNFIRIAVRTPEENKKIIDAFSNIFYGTRQRLKSRKKTPSIMFQGTASNVGKSILTAALCRILSQDGIKVAPFKSQNMALNSFVTLNGEEIGRAQALQAQAAKILPDIRMNPILLKPSNEKDSQVIINGKPLNSMNFKDYDQYKPIAFEEVKKSYDSLASEYNVIIIEGAGSASEVNLKKTI
;
A
#
# COMPACT_ATOMS: atom_id res chain seq x y z
N MET A 1 25.80 -2.89 21.98
CA MET A 1 25.23 -1.63 21.48
C MET A 1 24.34 -1.97 20.30
N ILE A 2 23.10 -1.48 20.29
CA ILE A 2 22.11 -1.72 19.22
C ILE A 2 21.76 -0.37 18.63
N ASP A 3 21.87 -0.25 17.30
CA ASP A 3 21.52 0.97 16.57
C ASP A 3 20.10 0.85 16.02
N GLU A 4 19.20 1.62 16.61
CA GLU A 4 17.79 1.72 16.28
C GLU A 4 17.48 2.99 15.46
N SER A 5 18.46 3.53 14.71
CA SER A 5 18.29 4.75 13.91
C SER A 5 17.14 4.73 12.89
N PHE A 6 16.66 3.54 12.51
CA PHE A 6 15.53 3.37 11.58
C PHE A 6 14.30 2.74 12.23
N ILE A 7 14.30 2.51 13.54
CA ILE A 7 13.26 1.72 14.24
C ILE A 7 11.85 2.29 14.05
N HIS A 8 11.73 3.61 13.92
CA HIS A 8 10.46 4.29 13.72
C HIS A 8 9.71 3.82 12.46
N PHE A 9 10.40 3.27 11.46
CA PHE A 9 9.76 2.83 10.21
C PHE A 9 9.39 1.34 10.20
N CYS A 10 9.85 0.58 11.18
CA CYS A 10 9.54 -0.85 11.30
C CYS A 10 8.06 -1.03 11.66
N THR A 11 7.39 -2.02 11.06
CA THR A 11 5.94 -2.19 11.26
C THR A 11 5.56 -2.91 12.54
N ASN A 12 6.50 -3.64 13.15
CA ASN A 12 6.28 -4.36 14.41
C ASN A 12 6.90 -3.59 15.57
N GLU A 13 6.30 -3.66 16.77
CA GLU A 13 6.92 -3.21 18.03
C GLU A 13 8.21 -4.01 18.26
N SER A 14 9.30 -3.51 17.68
CA SER A 14 10.58 -4.22 17.54
C SER A 14 11.71 -3.50 18.26
N SER A 15 11.41 -2.41 18.96
CA SER A 15 12.40 -1.70 19.77
C SER A 15 12.66 -2.47 21.06
N PHE A 16 13.94 -2.62 21.39
CA PHE A 16 14.40 -3.22 22.64
C PHE A 16 14.26 -2.27 23.84
N LEU A 17 13.66 -1.08 23.67
CA LEU A 17 13.54 -0.08 24.73
C LEU A 17 12.80 -0.62 25.96
N LYS A 18 11.76 -1.44 25.76
CA LYS A 18 10.99 -2.07 26.85
C LYS A 18 11.73 -3.25 27.51
N ASP A 19 12.57 -3.97 26.74
CA ASP A 19 13.27 -5.19 27.18
C ASP A 19 14.77 -4.95 27.45
N LYS A 20 15.13 -3.72 27.79
CA LYS A 20 16.51 -3.30 27.98
C LYS A 20 17.15 -3.95 29.21
N THR A 21 18.35 -4.51 29.03
CA THR A 21 19.21 -4.99 30.13
C THR A 21 20.24 -3.93 30.59
N GLU A 22 20.93 -4.18 31.71
CA GLU A 22 21.90 -3.23 32.29
C GLU A 22 23.13 -2.96 31.40
N ASN A 23 23.57 -3.98 30.66
CA ASN A 23 24.71 -3.92 29.74
C ASN A 23 24.33 -3.45 28.32
N MET A 24 23.05 -3.15 28.07
CA MET A 24 22.56 -2.73 26.76
C MET A 24 22.60 -1.20 26.60
N ILE A 25 23.13 -0.80 25.44
CA ILE A 25 23.14 0.58 24.94
C ILE A 25 22.32 0.60 23.66
N LEU A 26 21.23 1.35 23.64
CA LEU A 26 20.40 1.59 22.47
C LEU A 26 20.65 3.00 21.95
N ILE A 27 20.82 3.15 20.64
CA ILE A 27 21.00 4.45 20.00
C ILE A 27 19.84 4.68 19.05
N GLN A 28 19.18 5.84 19.15
CA GLN A 28 18.13 6.24 18.23
C GLN A 28 18.48 7.57 17.57
N SER A 29 18.18 7.68 16.28
CA SER A 29 18.36 8.91 15.51
C SER A 29 17.01 9.53 15.20
N MET A 30 16.82 10.78 15.62
CA MET A 30 15.60 11.53 15.31
C MET A 30 15.67 12.22 13.95
N THR A 31 16.86 12.29 13.37
CA THR A 31 17.12 12.85 12.04
C THR A 31 16.24 12.24 10.95
N LYS A 32 15.96 10.93 11.02
CA LYS A 32 15.27 10.21 9.95
C LYS A 32 13.76 10.44 9.99
N ILE A 33 13.14 10.23 11.15
CA ILE A 33 11.69 10.34 11.31
C ILE A 33 11.22 11.80 11.30
N LEU A 34 12.00 12.73 11.85
CA LEU A 34 11.66 14.16 11.85
C LEU A 34 12.02 14.86 10.53
N ALA A 35 12.67 14.18 9.60
CA ALA A 35 13.17 14.75 8.34
C ALA A 35 14.07 15.99 8.51
N LEU A 36 14.78 16.11 9.64
CA LEU A 36 15.62 17.27 10.00
C LEU A 36 17.10 16.88 10.23
N PRO A 37 17.83 16.43 9.19
CA PRO A 37 19.23 16.01 9.35
C PRO A 37 20.18 17.11 9.78
N GLY A 38 19.89 18.37 9.46
CA GLY A 38 20.70 19.52 9.85
C GLY A 38 20.76 19.77 11.35
N LEU A 39 19.76 19.30 12.12
CA LEU A 39 19.70 19.54 13.57
C LEU A 39 20.53 18.55 14.39
N ARG A 40 20.94 17.43 13.78
CA ARG A 40 21.84 16.42 14.38
C ARG A 40 21.37 15.88 15.75
N ILE A 41 20.09 15.57 15.87
CA ILE A 41 19.50 15.00 17.09
C ILE A 41 19.67 13.48 17.12
N GLY A 42 20.23 12.97 18.20
CA GLY A 42 20.36 11.54 18.52
C GLY A 42 20.26 11.29 20.01
N ILE A 43 19.77 10.12 20.39
CA ILE A 43 19.46 9.75 21.77
C ILE A 43 20.13 8.42 22.09
N CYS A 44 20.67 8.32 23.29
CA CYS A 44 21.26 7.09 23.83
C CYS A 44 20.47 6.65 25.06
N TYR A 45 19.94 5.43 25.03
CA TYR A 45 19.30 4.79 26.18
C TYR A 45 20.24 3.72 26.74
N ALA A 46 20.68 3.88 27.99
CA ALA A 46 21.55 2.95 28.68
C ALA A 46 21.25 2.93 30.20
N SER A 47 21.93 2.07 30.96
CA SER A 47 21.76 2.07 32.43
C SER A 47 22.35 3.36 33.03
N PRO A 48 21.89 3.81 34.21
CA PRO A 48 22.39 5.05 34.82
C PRO A 48 23.92 5.10 34.94
N LEU A 49 24.55 3.97 35.27
CA LEU A 49 26.00 3.82 35.34
C LEU A 49 26.68 4.09 33.99
N ILE A 50 26.18 3.49 32.91
CA ILE A 50 26.70 3.71 31.55
C ILE A 50 26.45 5.16 31.11
N CYS A 51 25.26 5.70 31.33
CA CYS A 51 24.93 7.08 30.99
C CYS A 51 25.86 8.07 31.70
N SER A 52 26.17 7.87 32.99
CA SER A 52 27.13 8.69 33.74
C SER A 52 28.54 8.62 33.16
N ASN A 53 28.98 7.43 32.73
CA ASN A 53 30.29 7.25 32.11
C ASN A 53 30.39 7.85 30.70
N ILE A 54 29.28 7.88 29.96
CA ILE A 54 29.20 8.54 28.65
C ILE A 54 29.16 10.06 28.83
N SER A 55 28.34 10.58 29.74
CA SER A 55 28.19 12.03 29.94
C SER A 55 29.48 12.72 30.35
N LYS A 56 30.32 12.07 31.16
CA LYS A 56 31.67 12.55 31.51
C LYS A 56 32.61 12.74 30.32
N ARG A 57 32.34 12.09 29.18
CA ARG A 57 33.14 12.17 27.95
C ARG A 57 32.51 13.07 26.88
N LEU A 58 31.27 13.50 27.08
CA LEU A 58 30.57 14.37 26.15
C LEU A 58 30.93 15.85 26.44
N PRO A 59 30.95 16.71 25.41
CA PRO A 59 31.02 18.15 25.62
C PRO A 59 29.85 18.64 26.48
N THR A 60 30.08 19.67 27.30
CA THR A 60 29.06 20.27 28.20
C THR A 60 27.83 20.82 27.47
N TRP A 61 28.00 21.31 26.25
CA TRP A 61 26.90 21.76 25.37
C TRP A 61 26.93 21.00 24.05
N ASN A 62 26.54 19.73 24.10
CA ASN A 62 26.50 18.84 22.94
C ASN A 62 25.18 18.88 22.15
N VAL A 63 24.19 19.66 22.58
CA VAL A 63 22.91 19.88 21.89
C VAL A 63 22.70 21.38 21.70
N ASN A 64 22.40 21.81 20.47
CA ASN A 64 22.11 23.22 20.18
C ASN A 64 20.66 23.59 20.55
N SER A 65 20.39 24.87 20.79
CA SER A 65 19.09 25.37 21.25
C SER A 65 17.94 25.06 20.28
N ILE A 66 18.19 25.13 18.98
CA ILE A 66 17.19 24.80 17.95
C ILE A 66 16.84 23.31 18.01
N ALA A 67 17.85 22.44 18.10
CA ALA A 67 17.67 21.00 18.22
C ALA A 67 16.89 20.62 19.49
N ALA A 68 17.18 21.26 20.62
CA ALA A 68 16.45 21.04 21.88
C ALA A 68 14.97 21.46 21.76
N SER A 69 14.69 22.67 21.26
CA SER A 69 13.33 23.19 21.10
C SER A 69 12.50 22.38 20.10
N VAL A 70 13.11 22.00 18.96
CA VAL A 70 12.44 21.15 17.97
C VAL A 70 12.15 19.78 18.55
N TYR A 71 13.10 19.19 19.28
CA TYR A 71 12.89 17.87 19.88
C TYR A 71 11.77 17.88 20.92
N GLU A 72 11.71 18.88 21.78
CA GLU A 72 10.64 19.07 22.76
C GLU A 72 9.26 19.15 22.11
N LYS A 73 9.15 19.86 20.97
CA LYS A 73 7.88 19.91 20.24
C LYS A 73 7.58 18.61 19.49
N ALA A 74 8.59 18.03 18.84
CA ALA A 74 8.42 16.86 17.99
C ALA A 74 8.00 15.60 18.75
N ILE A 75 8.48 15.41 19.99
CA ILE A 75 8.06 14.27 20.81
C ILE A 75 6.59 14.35 21.25
N SER A 76 6.00 15.55 21.26
CA SER A 76 4.58 15.76 21.55
C SER A 76 3.66 15.64 20.32
N ASP A 77 4.22 15.54 19.12
CA ASP A 77 3.47 15.50 17.85
C ASP A 77 3.33 14.05 17.36
N GLU A 78 2.48 13.29 18.05
CA GLU A 78 2.20 11.89 17.71
C GLU A 78 1.59 11.75 16.32
N ASP A 79 0.72 12.70 15.93
CA ASP A 79 0.07 12.72 14.62
C ASP A 79 1.08 12.82 13.48
N TYR A 80 2.08 13.70 13.58
CA TYR A 80 3.12 13.81 12.56
C TYR A 80 3.91 12.50 12.40
N ILE A 81 4.31 11.90 13.52
CA ILE A 81 5.09 10.67 13.53
C ILE A 81 4.28 9.53 12.93
N GLU A 82 3.04 9.34 13.36
CA GLU A 82 2.19 8.24 12.91
C GLU A 82 1.82 8.39 11.43
N ASN A 83 1.42 9.59 11.00
CA ASN A 83 1.16 9.86 9.58
C ASN A 83 2.41 9.64 8.72
N SER A 84 3.60 10.04 9.18
CA SER A 84 4.85 9.83 8.46
C SER A 84 5.16 8.34 8.29
N LYS A 85 4.96 7.53 9.34
CA LYS A 85 5.13 6.07 9.28
C LYS A 85 4.17 5.43 8.30
N GLN A 86 2.89 5.76 8.38
CA GLN A 86 1.84 5.20 7.52
C GLN A 86 2.09 5.55 6.05
N ASN A 87 2.41 6.81 5.76
CA ASN A 87 2.74 7.26 4.41
C ASN A 87 3.95 6.51 3.85
N ILE A 88 5.05 6.42 4.61
CA ILE A 88 6.25 5.70 4.17
C ILE A 88 5.96 4.23 3.95
N LYS A 89 5.13 3.60 4.79
CA LYS A 89 4.69 2.20 4.60
C LYS A 89 3.98 2.03 3.27
N ILE A 90 2.93 2.82 3.00
CA ILE A 90 2.14 2.77 1.76
C ILE A 90 3.04 3.02 0.54
N TRP A 91 3.91 4.04 0.62
CA TRP A 91 4.81 4.38 -0.48
C TRP A 91 5.87 3.31 -0.72
N LYS A 92 6.38 2.68 0.34
CA LYS A 92 7.34 1.56 0.26
C LYS A 92 6.70 0.35 -0.39
N GLU A 93 5.50 -0.05 0.03
CA GLU A 93 4.76 -1.17 -0.56
C GLU A 93 4.52 -0.95 -2.06
N LYS A 94 4.08 0.26 -2.42
CA LYS A 94 3.91 0.64 -3.82
C LYS A 94 5.23 0.63 -4.61
N LEU A 95 6.30 1.18 -4.04
CA LEU A 95 7.61 1.21 -4.70
C LEU A 95 8.19 -0.20 -4.90
N ILE A 96 8.07 -1.09 -3.91
CA ILE A 96 8.46 -2.50 -4.03
C ILE A 96 7.65 -3.17 -5.13
N TYR A 97 6.33 -2.94 -5.17
CA TYR A 97 5.48 -3.45 -6.24
C TYR A 97 5.96 -2.95 -7.60
N ASP A 98 6.16 -1.65 -7.79
CA ASP A 98 6.56 -1.07 -9.07
C ASP A 98 7.96 -1.56 -9.50
N LEU A 99 8.93 -1.67 -8.58
CA LEU A 99 10.27 -2.20 -8.84
C LEU A 99 10.28 -3.70 -9.15
N SER A 100 9.41 -4.49 -8.52
CA SER A 100 9.37 -5.95 -8.74
C SER A 100 8.90 -6.30 -10.15
N ASN A 101 8.29 -5.36 -10.88
CA ASN A 101 7.97 -5.49 -12.29
C ASN A 101 9.19 -5.29 -13.22
N LEU A 102 10.36 -4.92 -12.69
CA LEU A 102 11.60 -4.76 -13.45
C LEU A 102 12.45 -6.02 -13.32
N GLU A 103 12.48 -6.85 -14.36
CA GLU A 103 13.10 -8.20 -14.34
C GLU A 103 14.61 -8.19 -14.06
N PHE A 104 15.29 -7.06 -14.29
CA PHE A 104 16.72 -6.90 -14.01
C PHE A 104 17.02 -6.54 -12.54
N LEU A 105 16.01 -6.49 -11.67
CA LEU A 105 16.16 -6.17 -10.25
C LEU A 105 15.82 -7.38 -9.37
N ASN A 106 16.68 -7.65 -8.40
CA ASN A 106 16.37 -8.50 -7.26
C ASN A 106 16.25 -7.64 -5.99
N LEU A 107 15.06 -7.61 -5.40
CA LEU A 107 14.73 -6.77 -4.24
C LEU A 107 14.89 -7.55 -2.94
N PHE A 108 15.43 -6.90 -1.91
CA PHE A 108 15.51 -7.45 -0.56
C PHE A 108 14.45 -6.80 0.32
N SER A 109 13.80 -7.60 1.18
CA SER A 109 12.85 -7.09 2.16
C SER A 109 13.51 -6.06 3.07
N SER A 110 12.76 -5.02 3.42
CA SER A 110 13.27 -3.95 4.27
C SER A 110 12.17 -3.42 5.17
N GLU A 111 12.46 -3.37 6.46
CA GLU A 111 11.62 -2.73 7.46
C GLU A 111 11.87 -1.22 7.53
N ALA A 112 13.01 -0.73 7.04
CA ALA A 112 13.37 0.68 7.05
C ALA A 112 12.73 1.49 5.90
N ASN A 113 13.01 2.79 5.84
CA ASN A 113 12.60 3.70 4.76
C ASN A 113 13.54 3.67 3.54
N PHE A 114 14.18 2.55 3.27
CA PHE A 114 15.04 2.33 2.11
C PHE A 114 14.94 0.88 1.66
N ILE A 115 15.34 0.58 0.43
CA ILE A 115 15.33 -0.78 -0.14
C ILE A 115 16.73 -1.09 -0.65
N LEU A 116 17.24 -2.28 -0.30
CA LEU A 116 18.45 -2.82 -0.89
C LEU A 116 18.07 -3.59 -2.16
N ILE A 117 18.80 -3.34 -3.24
CA ILE A 117 18.50 -3.88 -4.56
C ILE A 117 19.79 -4.44 -5.15
N LYS A 118 19.73 -5.66 -5.67
CA LYS A 118 20.78 -6.24 -6.52
C LYS A 118 20.37 -6.10 -7.97
N ILE A 119 21.23 -5.48 -8.77
CA ILE A 119 21.09 -5.40 -10.23
C ILE A 119 21.58 -6.74 -10.82
N LEU A 120 20.72 -7.40 -11.58
CA LEU A 120 21.02 -8.69 -12.21
C LEU A 120 21.69 -8.54 -13.58
N ASP A 121 21.57 -7.35 -14.18
CA ASP A 121 22.22 -7.01 -15.44
C ASP A 121 23.74 -6.84 -15.28
N ASN A 122 24.48 -7.03 -16.37
CA ASN A 122 25.96 -6.97 -16.39
C ASN A 122 26.51 -5.54 -16.43
N LYS A 123 25.66 -4.50 -16.47
CA LYS A 123 26.10 -3.10 -16.38
C LYS A 123 26.89 -2.83 -15.10
N ASN A 124 27.95 -2.03 -15.24
CA ASN A 124 28.71 -1.54 -14.11
C ASN A 124 27.83 -0.60 -13.25
N ILE A 125 27.77 -0.84 -11.94
CA ILE A 125 26.97 0.00 -11.02
C ILE A 125 27.43 1.45 -11.07
N PHE A 126 28.74 1.70 -11.10
CA PHE A 126 29.28 3.04 -11.07
C PHE A 126 28.69 3.83 -12.25
N ASP A 127 28.77 3.29 -13.46
CA ASP A 127 28.23 3.91 -14.66
C ASP A 127 26.71 4.09 -14.57
N LEU A 128 25.97 3.10 -14.06
CA LEU A 128 24.53 3.23 -13.81
C LEU A 128 24.21 4.38 -12.84
N THR A 129 24.93 4.48 -11.73
CA THR A 129 24.70 5.54 -10.74
C THR A 129 25.09 6.92 -11.28
N GLN A 130 26.13 7.01 -12.11
CA GLN A 130 26.49 8.24 -12.81
C GLN A 130 25.45 8.64 -13.86
N GLU A 131 24.93 7.69 -14.64
CA GLU A 131 23.87 7.97 -15.61
C GLU A 131 22.60 8.47 -14.92
N LEU A 132 22.17 7.81 -13.83
CA LEU A 132 21.04 8.25 -13.01
C LEU A 132 21.25 9.69 -12.49
N LEU A 133 22.44 10.00 -12.00
CA LEU A 133 22.75 11.32 -11.45
C LEU A 133 22.79 12.40 -12.53
N ILE A 134 23.50 12.16 -13.63
CA ILE A 134 23.76 13.19 -14.65
C ILE A 134 22.50 13.44 -15.48
N LYS A 135 21.87 12.37 -15.97
CA LYS A 135 20.76 12.44 -16.95
C LYS A 135 19.40 12.60 -16.28
N TYR A 136 19.17 11.91 -15.17
CA TYR A 136 17.87 11.90 -14.49
C TYR A 136 17.85 12.75 -13.21
N LYS A 137 19.00 13.26 -12.75
CA LYS A 137 19.14 14.00 -11.48
C LYS A 137 18.73 13.16 -10.26
N ILE A 138 18.98 11.86 -10.32
CA ILE A 138 18.65 10.90 -9.26
C ILE A 138 19.94 10.37 -8.65
N ALA A 139 20.16 10.66 -7.37
CA ALA A 139 21.26 10.09 -6.61
C ALA A 139 20.80 8.84 -5.85
N VAL A 140 21.50 7.73 -6.05
CA VAL A 140 21.30 6.47 -5.31
C VAL A 140 22.58 6.08 -4.59
N ARG A 141 22.48 5.25 -3.55
CA ARG A 141 23.67 4.79 -2.81
C ARG A 141 24.25 3.56 -3.49
N ASN A 142 25.45 3.68 -4.07
CA ASN A 142 26.26 2.52 -4.42
C ASN A 142 26.72 1.81 -3.14
N CYS A 143 26.51 0.49 -3.08
CA CYS A 143 26.82 -0.34 -1.92
C CYS A 143 28.07 -1.22 -2.08
N GLU A 144 28.87 -1.04 -3.14
CA GLU A 144 30.10 -1.82 -3.36
C GLU A 144 31.12 -1.67 -2.22
N ASN A 145 31.07 -0.56 -1.47
CA ASN A 145 31.96 -0.32 -0.34
C ASN A 145 31.50 -0.93 0.99
N PHE A 146 30.38 -1.66 1.02
CA PHE A 146 29.93 -2.37 2.22
C PHE A 146 30.54 -3.78 2.26
N SER A 147 31.22 -4.08 3.36
CA SER A 147 31.74 -5.43 3.61
C SER A 147 30.63 -6.48 3.54
N GLY A 148 30.85 -7.56 2.79
CA GLY A 148 29.89 -8.66 2.62
C GLY A 148 28.88 -8.48 1.48
N LEU A 149 28.81 -7.32 0.83
CA LEU A 149 28.03 -7.16 -0.40
C LEU A 149 28.94 -7.32 -1.63
N SER A 150 28.44 -8.04 -2.65
CA SER A 150 29.18 -8.17 -3.91
C SER A 150 29.09 -6.88 -4.72
N LYS A 151 29.77 -6.88 -5.87
CA LYS A 151 29.46 -5.95 -6.94
C LYS A 151 28.01 -6.19 -7.38
N ASN A 152 27.32 -5.12 -7.75
CA ASN A 152 25.93 -5.01 -8.22
C ASN A 152 24.83 -4.67 -7.20
N PHE A 153 25.19 -4.17 -6.00
CA PHE A 153 24.21 -3.69 -5.03
C PHE A 153 24.09 -2.16 -5.00
N ILE A 154 22.83 -1.69 -4.98
CA ILE A 154 22.47 -0.31 -4.69
C ILE A 154 21.45 -0.27 -3.57
N ARG A 155 21.41 0.86 -2.86
CA ARG A 155 20.36 1.17 -1.90
C ARG A 155 19.65 2.45 -2.33
N ILE A 156 18.32 2.37 -2.40
CA ILE A 156 17.47 3.51 -2.72
C ILE A 156 16.64 3.88 -1.50
N ALA A 157 16.40 5.17 -1.29
CA ALA A 157 15.48 5.63 -0.25
C ALA A 157 14.03 5.54 -0.76
N VAL A 158 13.09 5.27 0.14
CA VAL A 158 11.66 5.45 -0.14
C VAL A 158 11.37 6.95 -0.06
N ARG A 159 10.85 7.51 -1.14
CA ARG A 159 10.55 8.94 -1.30
C ARG A 159 9.06 9.15 -1.54
N THR A 160 8.65 10.37 -1.91
CA THR A 160 7.24 10.64 -2.27
C THR A 160 6.84 9.81 -3.51
N PRO A 161 5.53 9.57 -3.75
CA PRO A 161 5.07 8.81 -4.91
C PRO A 161 5.58 9.35 -6.25
N GLU A 162 5.70 10.68 -6.37
CA GLU A 162 6.18 11.35 -7.58
C GLU A 162 7.67 11.12 -7.79
N GLU A 163 8.48 11.22 -6.73
CA GLU A 163 9.92 10.95 -6.76
C GLU A 163 10.20 9.45 -7.01
N ASN A 164 9.44 8.57 -6.38
CA ASN A 164 9.49 7.12 -6.59
C ASN A 164 9.17 6.78 -8.06
N LYS A 165 8.17 7.42 -8.65
CA LYS A 165 7.85 7.19 -10.07
C LYS A 165 9.01 7.61 -10.99
N LYS A 166 9.69 8.72 -10.70
CA LYS A 166 10.85 9.17 -11.51
C LYS A 166 11.97 8.12 -11.54
N ILE A 167 12.25 7.44 -10.43
CA ILE A 167 13.30 6.40 -10.41
C ILE A 167 12.88 5.16 -11.20
N ILE A 168 11.59 4.75 -11.14
CA ILE A 168 11.06 3.67 -11.96
C ILE A 168 11.18 4.01 -13.45
N ASP A 169 10.76 5.20 -13.85
CA ASP A 169 10.82 5.67 -15.23
C ASP A 169 12.29 5.76 -15.71
N ALA A 170 13.22 6.22 -14.86
CA ALA A 170 14.64 6.27 -15.17
C ALA A 170 15.23 4.88 -15.38
N PHE A 171 15.00 3.93 -14.47
CA PHE A 171 15.44 2.55 -14.64
C PHE A 171 14.88 1.91 -15.91
N SER A 172 13.59 2.10 -16.16
CA SER A 172 12.93 1.57 -17.37
C SER A 172 13.58 2.11 -18.65
N ASN A 173 13.83 3.42 -18.70
CA ASN A 173 14.48 4.04 -19.86
C ASN A 173 15.94 3.58 -20.06
N ILE A 174 16.69 3.34 -18.97
CA ILE A 174 18.10 2.93 -19.04
C ILE A 174 18.24 1.47 -19.49
N PHE A 175 17.34 0.59 -19.06
CA PHE A 175 17.45 -0.86 -19.30
C PHE A 175 16.58 -1.36 -20.46
N TYR A 176 15.43 -0.74 -20.73
CA TYR A 176 14.54 -1.12 -21.83
C TYR A 176 14.49 -0.10 -22.98
N GLY A 177 15.15 1.07 -22.83
CA GLY A 177 15.15 2.14 -23.83
C GLY A 177 13.89 3.02 -23.82
N THR A 178 13.93 4.15 -24.54
CA THR A 178 12.84 5.15 -24.63
C THR A 178 11.56 4.66 -25.34
N ARG A 179 11.54 3.41 -25.82
CA ARG A 179 10.39 2.78 -26.48
C ARG A 179 10.10 1.41 -25.87
N GLN A 180 9.71 1.41 -24.60
CA GLN A 180 8.69 0.49 -24.13
C GLN A 180 8.12 1.05 -22.84
N ARG A 181 6.90 1.59 -22.95
CA ARG A 181 6.00 1.76 -21.80
C ARG A 181 6.05 0.43 -21.06
N LEU A 182 6.55 0.45 -19.81
CA LEU A 182 6.62 -0.72 -18.95
C LEU A 182 5.38 -1.57 -19.23
N LYS A 183 5.56 -2.84 -19.62
CA LYS A 183 4.44 -3.77 -19.61
C LYS A 183 4.05 -3.90 -18.14
N SER A 184 3.26 -2.94 -17.65
CA SER A 184 2.44 -3.12 -16.47
C SER A 184 1.85 -4.50 -16.66
N ARG A 185 2.09 -5.41 -15.71
CA ARG A 185 1.45 -6.72 -15.69
C ARG A 185 0.04 -6.51 -16.19
N LYS A 186 -0.30 -7.03 -17.39
CA LYS A 186 -1.48 -6.58 -18.14
C LYS A 186 -2.61 -6.57 -17.14
N LYS A 187 -3.09 -5.38 -16.76
CA LYS A 187 -4.20 -5.27 -15.81
C LYS A 187 -5.26 -6.22 -16.34
N THR A 188 -5.73 -7.12 -15.50
CA THR A 188 -6.76 -8.08 -15.88
C THR A 188 -7.85 -7.30 -16.60
N PRO A 189 -8.08 -7.57 -17.89
CA PRO A 189 -9.06 -6.82 -18.65
C PRO A 189 -10.40 -6.81 -17.94
N SER A 190 -11.01 -5.63 -17.84
CA SER A 190 -12.28 -5.47 -17.14
C SER A 190 -13.27 -4.70 -18.00
N ILE A 191 -14.50 -5.19 -18.02
CA ILE A 191 -15.62 -4.55 -18.72
C ILE A 191 -16.67 -4.22 -17.69
N MET A 192 -17.09 -2.97 -17.63
CA MET A 192 -18.13 -2.51 -16.72
C MET A 192 -19.43 -2.24 -17.46
N PHE A 193 -20.51 -2.87 -17.03
CA PHE A 193 -21.86 -2.55 -17.50
C PHE A 193 -22.45 -1.41 -16.69
N GLN A 194 -22.53 -0.25 -17.31
CA GLN A 194 -23.23 0.92 -16.79
C GLN A 194 -24.62 1.04 -17.43
N GLY A 195 -25.50 1.81 -16.79
CA GLY A 195 -26.87 2.01 -17.28
C GLY A 195 -27.39 3.37 -16.88
N THR A 196 -28.47 3.82 -17.52
CA THR A 196 -29.11 5.11 -17.26
C THR A 196 -30.08 5.08 -16.08
N ALA A 197 -30.38 3.91 -15.54
CA ALA A 197 -31.15 3.74 -14.31
C ALA A 197 -30.86 2.37 -13.67
N SER A 198 -31.39 2.15 -12.46
CA SER A 198 -31.52 0.82 -11.87
C SER A 198 -32.47 -0.05 -12.71
N ASN A 199 -32.27 -1.37 -12.70
CA ASN A 199 -33.11 -2.36 -13.40
C ASN A 199 -33.16 -2.30 -14.95
N VAL A 200 -32.29 -1.53 -15.60
CA VAL A 200 -32.18 -1.50 -17.08
C VAL A 200 -31.50 -2.74 -17.70
N GLY A 201 -31.36 -3.82 -16.95
CA GLY A 201 -30.77 -5.08 -17.43
C GLY A 201 -29.26 -5.25 -17.18
N LYS A 202 -28.58 -4.34 -16.45
CA LYS A 202 -27.13 -4.45 -16.16
C LYS A 202 -26.72 -5.81 -15.58
N SER A 203 -27.46 -6.30 -14.59
CA SER A 203 -27.14 -7.57 -13.92
C SER A 203 -27.29 -8.78 -14.86
N ILE A 204 -28.28 -8.74 -15.77
CA ILE A 204 -28.51 -9.77 -16.78
C ILE A 204 -27.41 -9.72 -17.85
N LEU A 205 -27.04 -8.54 -18.34
CA LEU A 205 -25.94 -8.38 -19.30
C LEU A 205 -24.61 -8.83 -18.71
N THR A 206 -24.36 -8.51 -17.44
CA THR A 206 -23.19 -8.99 -16.69
C THR A 206 -23.15 -10.50 -16.63
N ALA A 207 -24.28 -11.15 -16.28
CA ALA A 207 -24.39 -12.61 -16.24
C ALA A 207 -24.22 -13.24 -17.63
N ALA A 208 -24.83 -12.65 -18.67
CA ALA A 208 -24.72 -13.13 -20.05
C ALA A 208 -23.27 -13.11 -20.53
N LEU A 209 -22.54 -12.01 -20.32
CA LEU A 209 -21.14 -11.91 -20.71
C LEU A 209 -20.25 -12.87 -19.91
N CYS A 210 -20.51 -13.04 -18.61
CA CYS A 210 -19.84 -14.07 -17.80
C CYS A 210 -20.05 -15.47 -18.40
N ARG A 211 -21.28 -15.80 -18.83
CA ARG A 211 -21.57 -17.09 -19.45
C ARG A 211 -20.85 -17.29 -20.77
N ILE A 212 -20.89 -16.30 -21.66
CA ILE A 212 -20.24 -16.35 -22.99
C ILE A 212 -18.74 -16.59 -22.81
N LEU A 213 -18.06 -15.77 -22.01
CA LEU A 213 -16.62 -15.90 -21.78
C LEU A 213 -16.24 -17.25 -21.15
N SER A 214 -17.04 -17.73 -20.20
CA SER A 214 -16.85 -19.05 -19.59
C SER A 214 -17.02 -20.20 -20.61
N GLN A 215 -17.97 -20.07 -21.55
CA GLN A 215 -18.16 -21.05 -22.64
C GLN A 215 -17.01 -21.02 -23.65
N ASP A 216 -16.41 -19.85 -23.88
CA ASP A 216 -15.22 -19.68 -24.73
C ASP A 216 -13.91 -20.12 -24.04
N GLY A 217 -14.00 -20.69 -22.82
CA GLY A 217 -12.84 -21.19 -22.07
C GLY A 217 -12.04 -20.11 -21.34
N ILE A 218 -12.55 -18.89 -21.26
CA ILE A 218 -11.89 -17.78 -20.55
C ILE A 218 -12.27 -17.83 -19.06
N LYS A 219 -11.28 -17.80 -18.18
CA LYS A 219 -11.53 -17.69 -16.74
C LYS A 219 -12.05 -16.28 -16.43
N VAL A 220 -13.34 -16.17 -16.14
CA VAL A 220 -14.02 -14.91 -15.87
C VAL A 220 -14.62 -14.90 -14.47
N ALA A 221 -14.57 -13.75 -13.80
CA ALA A 221 -15.29 -13.54 -12.54
C ALA A 221 -16.14 -12.26 -12.61
N PRO A 222 -17.35 -12.27 -12.02
CA PRO A 222 -18.14 -11.06 -11.87
C PRO A 222 -17.67 -10.24 -10.68
N PHE A 223 -17.95 -8.94 -10.70
CA PHE A 223 -17.64 -8.05 -9.59
C PHE A 223 -18.66 -6.92 -9.46
N LYS A 224 -19.08 -6.63 -8.23
CA LYS A 224 -19.87 -5.44 -7.89
C LYS A 224 -19.41 -4.91 -6.54
N SER A 225 -18.77 -3.74 -6.53
CA SER A 225 -18.18 -3.14 -5.33
C SER A 225 -19.19 -3.00 -4.18
N GLN A 226 -20.36 -2.45 -4.49
CA GLN A 226 -21.44 -2.26 -3.54
C GLN A 226 -22.76 -2.71 -4.15
N ASN A 227 -23.47 -3.56 -3.41
CA ASN A 227 -24.86 -3.92 -3.70
C ASN A 227 -25.75 -3.47 -2.55
N MET A 228 -27.02 -3.18 -2.86
CA MET A 228 -28.04 -2.82 -1.88
C MET A 228 -29.27 -3.69 -2.14
N ALA A 229 -29.54 -4.64 -1.25
CA ALA A 229 -30.63 -5.59 -1.37
C ALA A 229 -31.02 -6.13 0.01
N LEU A 230 -32.31 -6.34 0.25
CA LEU A 230 -32.80 -6.97 1.49
C LEU A 230 -32.39 -8.44 1.60
N ASN A 231 -32.39 -9.13 0.46
CA ASN A 231 -32.13 -10.56 0.38
C ASN A 231 -30.76 -10.84 -0.23
N SER A 232 -30.01 -11.74 0.39
CA SER A 232 -28.71 -12.23 -0.05
C SER A 232 -28.79 -13.70 -0.46
N PHE A 233 -27.68 -14.20 -1.00
CA PHE A 233 -27.34 -15.60 -1.14
C PHE A 233 -26.28 -15.95 -0.09
N VAL A 234 -26.30 -17.18 0.41
CA VAL A 234 -25.35 -17.67 1.40
C VAL A 234 -24.35 -18.59 0.72
N THR A 235 -23.06 -18.26 0.79
CA THR A 235 -21.98 -19.09 0.23
C THR A 235 -21.87 -20.41 0.99
N LEU A 236 -21.09 -21.37 0.48
CA LEU A 236 -20.86 -22.65 1.16
C LEU A 236 -20.24 -22.49 2.55
N ASN A 237 -19.54 -21.37 2.79
CA ASN A 237 -18.91 -21.05 4.08
C ASN A 237 -19.86 -20.33 5.05
N GLY A 238 -21.14 -20.14 4.69
CA GLY A 238 -22.10 -19.41 5.52
C GLY A 238 -22.01 -17.88 5.39
N GLU A 239 -21.29 -17.37 4.39
CA GLU A 239 -21.05 -15.93 4.21
C GLU A 239 -22.06 -15.32 3.23
N GLU A 240 -22.28 -14.02 3.32
CA GLU A 240 -23.33 -13.35 2.54
C GLU A 240 -22.84 -12.67 1.27
N ILE A 241 -23.59 -12.84 0.17
CA ILE A 241 -23.34 -12.17 -1.11
C ILE A 241 -24.66 -11.74 -1.76
N GLY A 242 -24.66 -10.67 -2.56
CA GLY A 242 -25.82 -10.29 -3.35
C GLY A 242 -26.29 -11.41 -4.30
N ARG A 243 -27.61 -11.64 -4.40
CA ARG A 243 -28.18 -12.68 -5.27
C ARG A 243 -27.82 -12.51 -6.75
N ALA A 244 -27.74 -11.26 -7.21
CA ALA A 244 -27.30 -10.96 -8.58
C ALA A 244 -25.87 -11.45 -8.83
N GLN A 245 -24.95 -11.27 -7.87
CA GLN A 245 -23.57 -11.72 -7.98
C GLN A 245 -23.47 -13.24 -7.88
N ALA A 246 -24.30 -13.89 -7.05
CA ALA A 246 -24.40 -15.34 -7.03
C ALA A 246 -24.86 -15.91 -8.39
N LEU A 247 -25.88 -15.31 -9.01
CA LEU A 247 -26.32 -15.67 -10.36
C LEU A 247 -25.22 -15.46 -11.40
N GLN A 248 -24.46 -14.37 -11.31
CA GLN A 248 -23.35 -14.09 -12.21
C GLN A 248 -22.20 -15.09 -12.04
N ALA A 249 -21.91 -15.51 -10.81
CA ALA A 249 -20.92 -16.56 -10.53
C ALA A 249 -21.33 -17.91 -11.15
N GLN A 250 -22.61 -18.27 -10.99
CA GLN A 250 -23.18 -19.45 -11.65
C GLN A 250 -23.11 -19.36 -13.19
N ALA A 251 -23.34 -18.17 -13.74
CA ALA A 251 -23.19 -17.91 -15.17
C ALA A 251 -21.72 -18.07 -15.63
N ALA A 252 -20.76 -17.63 -14.82
CA ALA A 252 -19.33 -17.86 -15.03
C ALA A 252 -18.86 -19.32 -14.78
N LYS A 253 -19.75 -20.21 -14.30
CA LYS A 253 -19.44 -21.60 -13.89
C LYS A 253 -18.43 -21.70 -12.72
N ILE A 254 -18.51 -20.75 -11.78
CA ILE A 254 -17.69 -20.73 -10.57
C ILE A 254 -18.58 -20.62 -9.33
N LEU A 255 -18.03 -20.97 -8.16
CA LEU A 255 -18.76 -20.82 -6.90
C LEU A 255 -18.89 -19.33 -6.53
N PRO A 256 -20.01 -18.91 -5.92
CA PRO A 256 -20.14 -17.57 -5.38
C PRO A 256 -19.07 -17.31 -4.31
N ASP A 257 -18.30 -16.23 -4.51
CA ASP A 257 -17.21 -15.80 -3.65
C ASP A 257 -17.51 -14.39 -3.12
N ILE A 258 -17.32 -14.17 -1.81
CA ILE A 258 -17.55 -12.88 -1.15
C ILE A 258 -16.78 -11.72 -1.80
N ARG A 259 -15.61 -11.99 -2.40
CA ARG A 259 -14.80 -11.00 -3.11
C ARG A 259 -15.51 -10.41 -4.32
N MET A 260 -16.50 -11.11 -4.88
CA MET A 260 -17.32 -10.62 -6.00
C MET A 260 -18.32 -9.54 -5.55
N ASN A 261 -18.65 -9.45 -4.26
CA ASN A 261 -19.48 -8.41 -3.68
C ASN A 261 -19.01 -8.01 -2.26
N PRO A 262 -17.92 -7.25 -2.15
CA PRO A 262 -17.29 -6.97 -0.86
C PRO A 262 -18.15 -6.09 0.06
N ILE A 263 -19.05 -5.27 -0.48
CA ILE A 263 -20.00 -4.48 0.32
C ILE A 263 -21.43 -4.85 -0.06
N LEU A 264 -22.20 -5.29 0.94
CA LEU A 264 -23.63 -5.50 0.85
C LEU A 264 -24.35 -4.64 1.89
N LEU A 265 -25.25 -3.79 1.43
CA LEU A 265 -26.11 -2.97 2.28
C LEU A 265 -27.50 -3.58 2.30
N LYS A 266 -27.97 -3.96 3.48
CA LYS A 266 -29.35 -4.39 3.69
C LYS A 266 -30.13 -3.25 4.35
N PRO A 267 -31.01 -2.54 3.63
CA PRO A 267 -31.81 -1.50 4.24
C PRO A 267 -32.66 -2.09 5.38
N SER A 268 -32.69 -1.40 6.50
CA SER A 268 -33.53 -1.72 7.66
C SER A 268 -34.57 -0.59 7.85
N ASN A 269 -35.16 -0.42 9.04
CA ASN A 269 -36.15 0.65 9.28
C ASN A 269 -35.62 2.03 8.87
N GLU A 270 -36.54 2.96 8.57
CA GLU A 270 -36.48 4.13 7.66
C GLU A 270 -35.17 4.96 7.48
N LYS A 271 -34.13 4.80 8.30
CA LYS A 271 -32.88 5.59 8.20
C LYS A 271 -31.58 4.79 8.25
N ASP A 272 -31.63 3.49 8.55
CA ASP A 272 -30.43 2.69 8.79
C ASP A 272 -30.32 1.53 7.80
N SER A 273 -29.09 1.16 7.44
CA SER A 273 -28.78 -0.06 6.69
C SER A 273 -27.80 -0.93 7.47
N GLN A 274 -28.07 -2.22 7.53
CA GLN A 274 -27.08 -3.18 8.00
C GLN A 274 -25.97 -3.27 6.95
N VAL A 275 -24.74 -3.01 7.39
CA VAL A 275 -23.54 -3.04 6.56
C VAL A 275 -22.88 -4.41 6.70
N ILE A 276 -22.72 -5.11 5.59
CA ILE A 276 -22.01 -6.38 5.49
C ILE A 276 -20.74 -6.14 4.68
N ILE A 277 -19.58 -6.51 5.25
CA ILE A 277 -18.25 -6.39 4.61
C ILE A 277 -17.66 -7.78 4.44
N ASN A 278 -17.27 -8.11 3.20
CA ASN A 278 -16.69 -9.40 2.84
C ASN A 278 -17.52 -10.58 3.40
N GLY A 279 -18.85 -10.48 3.22
CA GLY A 279 -19.83 -11.48 3.64
C GLY A 279 -20.11 -11.61 5.13
N LYS A 280 -19.53 -10.74 5.98
CA LYS A 280 -19.78 -10.72 7.43
C LYS A 280 -20.52 -9.45 7.85
N PRO A 281 -21.55 -9.55 8.71
CA PRO A 281 -22.22 -8.37 9.24
C PRO A 281 -21.26 -7.57 10.12
N LEU A 282 -21.14 -6.27 9.83
CA LEU A 282 -20.33 -5.34 10.61
C LEU A 282 -21.17 -4.66 11.68
N ASN A 283 -22.08 -3.76 11.28
CA ASN A 283 -22.99 -3.01 12.13
C ASN A 283 -24.13 -2.39 11.29
N SER A 284 -25.19 -1.91 11.94
CA SER A 284 -26.16 -1.01 11.30
C SER A 284 -25.64 0.41 11.32
N MET A 285 -25.72 1.10 10.17
CA MET A 285 -25.25 2.47 10.01
C MET A 285 -26.34 3.32 9.33
N ASN A 286 -26.50 4.55 9.80
CA ASN A 286 -27.24 5.55 9.05
C ASN A 286 -26.39 6.09 7.87
N PHE A 287 -26.99 6.91 7.02
CA PHE A 287 -26.30 7.48 5.86
C PHE A 287 -25.02 8.25 6.19
N LYS A 288 -25.01 9.06 7.27
CA LYS A 288 -23.84 9.87 7.66
C LYS A 288 -22.68 9.01 8.14
N ASP A 289 -22.98 8.03 8.98
CA ASP A 289 -21.98 7.11 9.52
C ASP A 289 -21.37 6.26 8.40
N TYR A 290 -22.20 5.81 7.46
CA TYR A 290 -21.72 5.08 6.30
C TYR A 290 -20.86 5.94 5.36
N ASP A 291 -21.19 7.22 5.16
CA ASP A 291 -20.39 8.13 4.34
C ASP A 291 -18.99 8.36 4.95
N GLN A 292 -18.89 8.44 6.29
CA GLN A 292 -17.61 8.48 7.00
C GLN A 292 -16.84 7.16 6.93
N TYR A 293 -17.54 6.02 6.91
CA TYR A 293 -16.93 4.70 6.79
C TYR A 293 -16.50 4.34 5.35
N LYS A 294 -17.05 5.03 4.35
CA LYS A 294 -16.82 4.77 2.92
C LYS A 294 -15.35 4.68 2.49
N PRO A 295 -14.41 5.52 2.99
CA PRO A 295 -12.98 5.37 2.66
C PRO A 295 -12.40 4.03 3.13
N ILE A 296 -12.78 3.57 4.32
CA ILE A 296 -12.35 2.28 4.88
C ILE A 296 -12.95 1.13 4.06
N ALA A 297 -14.25 1.20 3.77
CA ALA A 297 -14.93 0.22 2.92
C ALA A 297 -14.33 0.15 1.51
N PHE A 298 -13.86 1.28 0.98
CA PHE A 298 -13.23 1.35 -0.34
C PHE A 298 -11.87 0.64 -0.39
N GLU A 299 -11.10 0.63 0.70
CA GLU A 299 -9.87 -0.18 0.77
C GLU A 299 -10.17 -1.68 0.70
N GLU A 300 -11.25 -2.14 1.34
CA GLU A 300 -11.69 -3.55 1.25
C GLU A 300 -12.18 -3.90 -0.17
N VAL A 301 -12.86 -2.97 -0.84
CA VAL A 301 -13.23 -3.12 -2.26
C VAL A 301 -12.01 -3.31 -3.15
N LYS A 302 -10.95 -2.50 -2.96
CA LYS A 302 -9.70 -2.61 -3.73
C LYS A 302 -9.02 -3.95 -3.50
N LYS A 303 -8.86 -4.37 -2.24
CA LYS A 303 -8.24 -5.66 -1.89
C LYS A 303 -8.99 -6.83 -2.53
N SER A 304 -10.32 -6.85 -2.42
CA SER A 304 -11.16 -7.90 -3.02
C SER A 304 -11.06 -7.90 -4.54
N TYR A 305 -11.09 -6.72 -5.17
CA TYR A 305 -10.91 -6.61 -6.62
C TYR A 305 -9.54 -7.08 -7.08
N ASP A 306 -8.46 -6.60 -6.46
CA ASP A 306 -7.08 -6.91 -6.89
C ASP A 306 -6.76 -8.40 -6.66
N SER A 307 -7.23 -8.98 -5.55
CA SER A 307 -7.11 -10.42 -5.30
C SER A 307 -7.86 -11.24 -6.34
N LEU A 308 -9.13 -10.90 -6.64
CA LEU A 308 -9.92 -11.59 -7.66
C LEU A 308 -9.30 -11.41 -9.06
N ALA A 309 -8.90 -10.20 -9.41
CA ALA A 309 -8.25 -9.90 -10.69
C ALA A 309 -6.94 -10.69 -10.89
N SER A 310 -6.23 -11.03 -9.81
CA SER A 310 -5.00 -11.83 -9.90
C SER A 310 -5.23 -13.30 -10.25
N GLU A 311 -6.44 -13.83 -10.04
CA GLU A 311 -6.80 -15.24 -10.24
C GLU A 311 -7.53 -15.52 -11.56
N TYR A 312 -8.14 -14.49 -12.15
CA TYR A 312 -8.98 -14.60 -13.35
C TYR A 312 -8.38 -13.87 -14.55
N ASN A 313 -8.80 -14.25 -15.76
CA ASN A 313 -8.33 -13.64 -17.00
C ASN A 313 -9.11 -12.36 -17.34
N VAL A 314 -10.38 -12.27 -16.95
CA VAL A 314 -11.25 -11.11 -17.20
C VAL A 314 -12.18 -10.89 -16.00
N ILE A 315 -12.41 -9.63 -15.64
CA ILE A 315 -13.43 -9.26 -14.63
C ILE A 315 -14.60 -8.53 -15.29
N ILE A 316 -15.83 -8.98 -15.06
CA ILE A 316 -17.03 -8.29 -15.55
C ILE A 316 -17.68 -7.55 -14.38
N ILE A 317 -17.70 -6.22 -14.48
CA ILE A 317 -18.14 -5.33 -13.41
C ILE A 317 -19.60 -4.92 -13.65
N GLU A 318 -20.46 -5.16 -12.67
CA GLU A 318 -21.80 -4.60 -12.66
C GLU A 318 -21.80 -3.20 -12.03
N GLY A 319 -22.24 -2.19 -12.76
CA GLY A 319 -22.42 -0.85 -12.24
C GLY A 319 -23.50 -0.73 -11.16
N ALA A 320 -23.31 0.22 -10.25
CA ALA A 320 -24.34 0.67 -9.33
C ALA A 320 -25.10 1.86 -9.93
N GLY A 321 -26.42 1.92 -9.70
CA GLY A 321 -27.22 3.10 -10.02
C GLY A 321 -27.29 3.50 -11.49
N SER A 322 -27.54 4.78 -11.75
CA SER A 322 -27.36 5.40 -13.06
C SER A 322 -25.97 6.01 -13.21
N ALA A 323 -25.37 5.92 -14.40
CA ALA A 323 -24.12 6.62 -14.72
C ALA A 323 -24.23 8.15 -14.63
N SER A 324 -25.47 8.66 -14.58
CA SER A 324 -25.82 10.09 -14.56
C SER A 324 -26.30 10.56 -13.18
N GLU A 325 -25.94 9.88 -12.09
CA GLU A 325 -26.31 10.30 -10.73
C GLU A 325 -25.60 11.61 -10.35
N VAL A 326 -26.18 12.72 -10.79
CA VAL A 326 -25.74 14.10 -10.50
C VAL A 326 -25.69 14.34 -8.98
N ASN A 327 -26.50 13.60 -8.21
CA ASN A 327 -26.58 13.66 -6.76
C ASN A 327 -25.31 13.17 -6.05
N LEU A 328 -24.38 12.51 -6.75
CA LEU A 328 -23.09 12.04 -6.21
C LEU A 328 -21.91 12.87 -6.71
N LYS A 329 -22.13 13.93 -7.50
CA LYS A 329 -21.08 14.92 -7.76
C LYS A 329 -20.72 15.55 -6.42
N LYS A 330 -19.49 15.32 -5.95
CA LYS A 330 -18.87 16.22 -4.97
C LYS A 330 -18.99 17.62 -5.55
N THR A 331 -19.74 18.49 -4.88
CA THR A 331 -19.62 19.93 -5.10
C THR A 331 -18.14 20.25 -4.94
N ILE A 332 -17.49 20.61 -6.05
CA ILE A 332 -16.08 21.02 -6.09
C ILE A 332 -15.93 22.29 -5.27
#